data_AF-A0A7C3M975-F1
#
_entry.id   AF-A0A7C3M975-F1
#
_cell.length_a   1.000
_cell.length_b   1.000
_cell.length_c   1.000
_cell.angle_alpha   90.00
_cell.angle_beta   90.00
_cell.angle_gamma   90.00
#
_symmetry.space_group_name_H-M   'P 1'
#
loop_
_entity.id
_entity.type
_entity.pdbx_description
1 polymer ?
#
loop_
_entity_poly.entity_id
_entity_poly.type
_entity_poly.pdbx_seq_one_letter_code
_entity_poly.pdbx_strand_id
1 'polypeptide(L)'
;MANASIQTTAKVPENSINQLFQELESLKKRIFEVENFRSNNGNNWTLSFLISVLILLGILILYFNYRTNLKLNKLVQNQPRDSGNNMSSEKDEDFVEEFIKKVINFASKIPQTPVSEPLVNQLVKVVSSIGAILVWTKNSDSKRDFHYKIDVCKKKVQETEYWLKMISFTFPELKNETKKLIQEAEEMKRFLDFFQKDKNY
;
A
#
# COMPACT_ATOMS: atom_id res chain seq x y z
N MET A 1 14.77 -51.64 -31.85
CA MET A 1 13.85 -50.62 -32.41
C MET A 1 14.53 -49.28 -32.25
N ALA A 2 15.08 -48.74 -33.33
CA ALA A 2 16.02 -47.62 -33.33
C ALA A 2 15.46 -46.43 -34.12
N ASN A 3 15.60 -45.24 -33.52
CA ASN A 3 15.77 -43.90 -34.08
C ASN A 3 15.00 -43.51 -35.34
N ALA A 4 13.92 -42.74 -35.16
CA ALA A 4 13.36 -41.88 -36.19
C ALA A 4 13.97 -40.46 -36.06
N SER A 5 15.00 -40.18 -36.87
CA SER A 5 15.56 -38.84 -37.03
C SER A 5 14.67 -38.00 -37.96
N ILE A 6 14.15 -36.89 -37.45
CA ILE A 6 13.48 -35.86 -38.23
C ILE A 6 14.57 -35.02 -38.92
N GLN A 7 14.62 -35.06 -40.25
CA GLN A 7 15.26 -34.03 -41.07
C GLN A 7 14.30 -33.63 -42.18
N THR A 8 13.66 -32.47 -42.02
CA THR A 8 13.01 -31.76 -43.12
C THR A 8 13.66 -30.37 -43.16
N THR A 9 14.75 -30.24 -43.91
CA THR A 9 15.37 -28.95 -44.19
C THR A 9 14.60 -28.30 -45.35
N ALA A 10 13.77 -27.31 -45.03
CA ALA A 10 13.19 -26.43 -46.04
C ALA A 10 14.33 -25.62 -46.69
N LYS A 11 14.67 -25.96 -47.93
CA LYS A 11 15.71 -25.30 -48.71
C LYS A 11 15.18 -23.95 -49.20
N VAL A 12 15.64 -22.86 -48.58
CA VAL A 12 15.32 -21.49 -49.02
C VAL A 12 15.89 -21.30 -50.44
N PRO A 13 15.09 -20.84 -51.43
CA PRO A 13 15.58 -20.73 -52.81
C PRO A 13 16.65 -19.64 -52.91
N GLU A 14 17.85 -20.05 -53.36
CA GLU A 14 19.06 -19.22 -53.57
C GLU A 14 18.78 -17.93 -54.37
N ASN A 15 17.76 -17.98 -55.24
CA ASN A 15 17.37 -16.86 -56.09
C ASN A 15 16.83 -15.66 -55.29
N SER A 16 16.17 -15.89 -54.15
CA SER A 16 15.65 -14.83 -53.29
C SER A 16 16.76 -14.10 -52.53
N ILE A 17 17.84 -14.80 -52.18
CA ILE A 17 18.98 -14.22 -51.45
C ILE A 17 19.76 -13.28 -52.37
N ASN A 18 20.02 -13.70 -53.62
CA ASN A 18 20.73 -12.87 -54.59
C ASN A 18 19.95 -11.59 -54.94
N GLN A 19 18.62 -11.67 -55.01
CA GLN A 19 17.77 -10.50 -55.23
C GLN A 19 17.85 -9.50 -54.07
N LEU A 20 17.81 -9.99 -52.82
CA LEU A 20 17.98 -9.15 -51.63
C LEU A 20 19.38 -8.50 -51.56
N PHE A 21 20.43 -9.22 -51.97
CA PHE A 21 21.78 -8.65 -52.04
C PHE A 21 21.89 -7.52 -53.07
N GLN A 22 21.25 -7.65 -54.23
CA GLN A 22 21.25 -6.57 -55.22
C GLN A 22 20.46 -5.34 -54.75
N GLU A 23 19.33 -5.54 -54.07
CA GLU A 23 18.58 -4.44 -53.46
C GLU A 23 19.39 -3.73 -52.36
N LEU A 24 20.12 -4.49 -51.55
CA LEU A 24 21.00 -3.95 -50.51
C LEU A 24 22.11 -3.06 -51.10
N GLU A 25 22.78 -3.50 -52.17
CA GLU A 25 23.84 -2.71 -52.80
C GLU A 25 23.29 -1.45 -53.51
N SER A 26 22.13 -1.55 -54.13
CA SER A 26 21.38 -0.40 -54.65
C SER A 26 21.10 0.64 -53.56
N LEU A 27 20.64 0.20 -52.39
CA LEU A 27 20.37 1.07 -51.25
C LEU A 27 21.64 1.72 -50.68
N LYS A 28 22.74 0.96 -50.55
CA LYS A 28 24.03 1.52 -50.11
C LYS A 28 24.51 2.63 -51.03
N LYS A 29 24.39 2.44 -52.35
CA LYS A 29 24.79 3.45 -53.34
C LYS A 29 23.95 4.72 -53.22
N ARG A 30 22.64 4.60 -53.03
CA ARG A 30 21.74 5.74 -52.82
C ARG A 30 22.06 6.50 -51.53
N ILE A 31 22.38 5.80 -50.45
CA ILE A 31 22.80 6.42 -49.17
C ILE A 31 24.09 7.21 -49.36
N PHE A 32 25.07 6.63 -50.06
CA PHE A 32 26.33 7.30 -50.35
C PHE A 32 26.14 8.57 -51.20
N GLU A 33 25.25 8.55 -52.20
CA GLU A 33 24.92 9.75 -52.99
C GLU A 33 24.25 10.84 -52.15
N VAL A 34 23.39 10.48 -51.19
CA VAL A 34 22.78 11.42 -50.24
C VAL A 34 23.82 12.02 -49.29
N GLU A 35 24.78 11.22 -48.81
CA GLU A 35 25.88 11.71 -47.98
C GLU A 35 26.82 12.65 -48.76
N ASN A 36 27.10 12.35 -50.02
CA ASN A 36 27.91 13.23 -50.87
C ASN A 36 27.19 14.54 -51.22
N PHE A 37 25.87 14.51 -51.41
CA PHE A 37 25.07 15.74 -51.57
C PHE A 37 25.13 16.63 -50.33
N ARG A 38 25.15 16.03 -49.13
CA ARG A 38 25.30 16.73 -47.85
C ARG A 38 26.68 17.37 -47.67
N SER A 39 27.72 16.85 -48.35
CA SER A 39 29.08 17.41 -48.30
C SER A 39 29.25 18.65 -49.19
N ASN A 40 28.49 18.76 -50.29
CA ASN A 40 28.75 19.77 -51.33
C ASN A 40 28.06 21.13 -51.14
N ASN A 41 27.18 21.28 -50.14
CA ASN A 41 26.60 22.58 -49.74
C ASN A 41 27.40 23.17 -48.57
N GLY A 42 28.36 24.03 -48.90
CA GLY A 42 29.35 24.59 -47.98
C GLY A 42 28.85 25.63 -46.97
N ASN A 43 27.76 25.38 -46.24
CA ASN A 43 27.44 26.04 -44.95
C ASN A 43 26.43 25.19 -44.15
N ASN A 44 26.91 24.05 -43.64
CA ASN A 44 26.13 23.08 -42.85
C ASN A 44 25.86 23.50 -41.39
N TRP A 45 26.22 24.73 -40.98
CA TRP A 45 26.04 25.19 -39.60
C TRP A 45 24.56 25.29 -39.21
N THR A 46 23.69 25.70 -40.13
CA THR A 46 22.23 25.76 -39.90
C THR A 46 21.65 24.37 -39.72
N LEU A 47 22.08 23.40 -40.54
CA LEU A 47 21.67 22.00 -40.43
C LEU A 47 22.20 21.37 -39.12
N SER A 48 23.45 21.66 -38.75
CA SER A 48 24.06 21.23 -37.49
C SER A 48 23.34 21.83 -36.27
N PHE A 49 22.96 23.10 -36.35
CA PHE A 49 22.18 23.78 -35.33
C PHE A 49 20.78 23.18 -35.19
N LEU A 50 20.08 22.91 -36.30
CA LEU A 50 18.78 22.24 -36.29
C LEU A 50 18.85 20.83 -35.69
N ILE A 51 19.89 20.06 -36.02
CA ILE A 51 20.12 18.74 -35.43
C ILE A 51 20.38 18.86 -33.92
N SER A 52 21.16 19.85 -33.48
CA SER A 52 21.41 20.10 -32.05
C SER A 52 20.12 20.45 -31.28
N VAL A 53 19.25 21.28 -31.87
CA VAL A 53 17.94 21.63 -31.29
C VAL A 53 17.03 20.40 -31.19
N LEU A 54 17.00 19.55 -32.22
CA LEU A 54 16.20 18.31 -32.20
C LEU A 54 16.69 17.32 -31.14
N ILE A 55 18.01 17.22 -30.95
CA ILE A 55 18.61 16.39 -29.89
C ILE A 55 18.21 16.92 -28.51
N LEU A 56 18.28 18.24 -28.29
CA LEU A 56 17.87 18.87 -27.03
C LEU A 56 16.38 18.67 -26.73
N LEU A 57 15.51 18.80 -27.74
CA LEU A 57 14.08 18.53 -27.60
C LEU A 57 13.81 17.06 -27.27
N GLY A 58 14.54 16.12 -27.90
CA GLY A 58 14.47 14.70 -27.60
C GLY A 58 14.86 14.39 -26.14
N ILE A 59 15.95 14.98 -25.65
CA ILE A 59 16.38 14.86 -24.26
C ILE A 59 15.33 15.43 -23.30
N LEU A 60 14.72 16.57 -23.64
CA LEU A 60 13.68 17.21 -22.83
C LEU A 60 12.41 16.34 -22.74
N ILE A 61 11.98 15.76 -23.86
CA ILE A 61 10.84 14.83 -23.91
C ILE A 61 11.13 13.57 -23.09
N LEU A 62 12.32 12.99 -23.23
CA LEU A 62 12.75 11.84 -22.43
C LEU A 62 12.79 12.17 -20.94
N TYR A 63 13.33 13.33 -20.57
CA TYR A 63 13.33 13.80 -19.18
C TYR A 63 11.92 13.99 -18.64
N PHE A 64 11.02 14.59 -19.41
CA PHE A 64 9.63 14.76 -19.02
C PHE A 64 8.93 13.41 -18.83
N ASN A 65 9.11 12.48 -19.76
CA ASN A 65 8.58 11.12 -19.68
C ASN A 65 9.15 10.33 -18.50
N TYR A 66 10.43 10.51 -18.18
CA TYR A 66 11.04 9.91 -16.99
C TYR A 66 10.45 10.50 -15.70
N ARG A 67 10.27 11.82 -15.65
CA ARG A 67 9.70 12.53 -14.50
C ARG A 67 8.24 12.17 -14.25
N THR A 68 7.42 12.02 -15.29
CA THR A 68 6.03 11.57 -15.17
C THR A 68 5.97 10.12 -14.68
N ASN A 69 6.82 9.23 -15.22
CA ASN A 69 6.92 7.84 -14.76
C ASN A 69 7.39 7.74 -13.29
N LEU A 70 8.30 8.58 -12.82
CA LEU A 70 8.69 8.62 -11.41
C LEU A 70 7.53 8.99 -10.48
N LYS A 71 6.67 9.93 -10.89
CA LYS A 71 5.47 10.29 -10.12
C LYS A 71 4.46 9.14 -10.12
N LEU A 72 4.22 8.51 -11.27
CA LEU A 72 3.35 7.34 -11.39
C LEU A 72 3.85 6.17 -10.54
N ASN A 73 5.14 5.84 -10.58
CA ASN A 73 5.70 4.76 -9.77
C ASN A 73 5.58 5.04 -8.26
N LYS A 74 5.72 6.30 -7.81
CA LYS A 74 5.46 6.66 -6.41
C LYS A 74 3.98 6.49 -6.03
N LEU A 75 3.06 6.84 -6.93
CA LEU A 75 1.62 6.66 -6.70
C LEU A 75 1.21 5.17 -6.72
N VAL A 76 1.80 4.37 -7.60
CA VAL A 76 1.59 2.92 -7.71
C VAL A 76 2.22 2.16 -6.54
N GLN A 77 3.38 2.60 -6.03
CA GLN A 77 3.96 2.02 -4.81
C GLN A 77 3.22 2.41 -3.53
N ASN A 78 2.48 3.52 -3.53
CA ASN A 78 1.62 3.94 -2.43
C ASN A 78 0.19 3.38 -2.52
N GLN A 79 -0.13 2.57 -3.54
CA GLN A 79 -1.33 1.72 -3.50
C GLN A 79 -1.06 0.58 -2.51
N PRO A 80 -2.00 0.22 -1.61
CA PRO A 80 -1.80 -0.88 -0.69
C PRO A 80 -1.55 -2.16 -1.48
N ARG A 81 -0.33 -2.69 -1.39
CA ARG A 81 -0.01 -4.04 -1.85
C ARG A 81 -0.54 -5.01 -0.81
N ASP A 82 -1.71 -5.55 -1.10
CA ASP A 82 -2.27 -6.62 -0.30
C ASP A 82 -1.50 -7.92 -0.56
N SER A 83 -1.39 -8.74 0.49
CA SER A 83 -0.83 -10.11 0.53
C SER A 83 0.65 -10.24 0.89
N GLY A 84 0.91 -10.34 2.20
CA GLY A 84 2.18 -10.85 2.73
C GLY A 84 2.27 -10.95 4.26
N ASN A 85 1.40 -10.26 5.01
CA ASN A 85 1.46 -10.18 6.48
C ASN A 85 0.08 -10.42 7.18
N ASN A 86 -0.90 -10.93 6.44
CA ASN A 86 -2.31 -10.80 6.81
C ASN A 86 -2.68 -11.68 8.02
N MET A 87 -1.98 -12.79 8.27
CA MET A 87 -2.40 -13.75 9.30
C MET A 87 -2.01 -13.36 10.74
N SER A 88 -1.02 -12.49 10.95
CA SER A 88 -0.73 -11.91 12.28
C SER A 88 -1.59 -10.68 12.53
N SER A 89 -1.73 -9.80 11.54
CA SER A 89 -2.53 -8.58 11.69
C SER A 89 -4.02 -8.84 11.86
N GLU A 90 -4.57 -9.89 11.24
CA GLU A 90 -5.99 -10.27 11.39
C GLU A 90 -6.27 -10.79 12.81
N LYS A 91 -5.39 -11.63 13.37
CA LYS A 91 -5.50 -12.13 14.75
C LYS A 91 -5.41 -11.03 15.80
N ASP A 92 -4.56 -10.04 15.56
CA ASP A 92 -4.36 -8.88 16.43
C ASP A 92 -5.61 -7.99 16.48
N GLU A 93 -6.33 -7.89 15.36
CA GLU A 93 -7.59 -7.14 15.28
C GLU A 93 -8.75 -7.89 15.90
N ASP A 94 -8.82 -9.22 15.69
CA ASP A 94 -9.81 -10.09 16.32
C ASP A 94 -9.78 -9.95 17.85
N PHE A 95 -8.58 -9.82 18.44
CA PHE A 95 -8.42 -9.61 19.88
C PHE A 95 -9.05 -8.29 20.36
N VAL A 96 -8.85 -7.18 19.64
CA VAL A 96 -9.45 -5.88 19.99
C VAL A 96 -10.96 -5.93 19.83
N GLU A 97 -11.44 -6.52 18.75
CA GLU A 97 -12.87 -6.63 18.47
C GLU A 97 -13.59 -7.52 19.50
N GLU A 98 -12.97 -8.63 19.91
CA GLU A 98 -13.52 -9.52 20.94
C GLU A 98 -13.70 -8.80 22.28
N PHE A 99 -12.69 -8.03 22.72
CA PHE A 99 -12.81 -7.21 23.93
C PHE A 99 -13.96 -6.20 23.84
N ILE A 100 -14.07 -5.47 22.71
CA ILE A 100 -15.14 -4.50 22.50
C ILE A 100 -16.51 -5.19 22.58
N LYS A 101 -16.67 -6.33 21.90
CA LYS A 101 -17.91 -7.14 21.92
C LYS A 101 -18.26 -7.60 23.33
N LYS A 102 -17.28 -8.05 24.12
CA LYS A 102 -17.51 -8.45 25.52
C LYS A 102 -18.01 -7.29 26.38
N VAL A 103 -17.41 -6.11 26.25
CA VAL A 103 -17.85 -4.92 27.00
C VAL A 103 -19.25 -4.48 26.57
N ILE A 104 -19.57 -4.49 25.27
CA ILE A 104 -20.92 -4.16 24.77
C ILE A 104 -21.95 -5.19 25.25
N ASN A 105 -21.63 -6.47 25.18
CA ASN A 105 -22.50 -7.54 25.68
C ASN A 105 -22.71 -7.43 27.19
N PHE A 106 -21.68 -7.09 27.97
CA PHE A 106 -21.82 -6.76 29.39
C PHE A 106 -22.76 -5.57 29.60
N ALA A 107 -22.56 -4.48 28.84
CA ALA A 107 -23.38 -3.29 28.93
C ALA A 107 -24.88 -3.57 28.69
N SER A 108 -25.21 -4.48 27.77
CA SER A 108 -26.60 -4.88 27.48
C SER A 108 -27.30 -5.63 28.62
N LYS A 109 -26.56 -6.17 29.59
CA LYS A 109 -27.13 -6.88 30.76
C LYS A 109 -27.49 -5.93 31.91
N ILE A 110 -27.02 -4.68 31.85
CA ILE A 110 -27.20 -3.71 32.94
C ILE A 110 -28.64 -3.19 32.89
N PRO A 111 -29.40 -3.26 34.01
CA PRO A 111 -30.73 -2.67 34.09
C PRO A 111 -30.71 -1.19 33.73
N GLN A 112 -31.58 -0.75 32.83
CA GLN A 112 -31.67 0.65 32.43
C GLN A 112 -32.47 1.44 33.47
N THR A 113 -31.80 2.37 34.13
CA THR A 113 -32.33 3.25 35.17
C THR A 113 -31.78 4.66 34.92
N PRO A 114 -32.38 5.72 35.50
CA PRO A 114 -31.86 7.09 35.36
C PRO A 114 -30.39 7.25 35.80
N VAL A 115 -29.87 6.37 36.66
CA VAL A 115 -28.47 6.38 37.11
C VAL A 115 -27.57 5.57 36.17
N SER A 116 -28.03 4.43 35.68
CA SER A 116 -27.21 3.52 34.88
C SER A 116 -27.16 3.87 33.40
N GLU A 117 -28.23 4.42 32.84
CA GLU A 117 -28.30 4.84 31.44
C GLU A 117 -27.14 5.76 31.02
N PRO A 118 -26.82 6.86 31.74
CA PRO A 118 -25.67 7.69 31.36
C PRO A 118 -24.34 6.95 31.47
N LEU A 119 -24.16 6.06 32.44
CA LEU A 119 -22.92 5.27 32.60
C LEU A 119 -22.74 4.28 31.45
N VAL A 120 -23.81 3.58 31.08
CA VAL A 120 -23.85 2.62 29.98
C VAL A 120 -23.57 3.34 28.66
N ASN A 121 -24.22 4.48 28.43
CA ASN A 121 -24.02 5.28 27.22
C ASN A 121 -22.56 5.74 27.07
N GLN A 122 -21.92 6.20 28.16
CA GLN A 122 -20.52 6.58 28.11
C GLN A 122 -19.61 5.36 27.88
N LEU A 123 -19.86 4.25 28.58
CA LEU A 123 -19.09 3.01 28.40
C LEU A 123 -19.12 2.56 26.93
N VAL A 124 -20.32 2.43 26.35
CA VAL A 124 -20.50 1.96 24.97
C VAL A 124 -19.86 2.92 23.96
N LYS A 125 -20.03 4.23 24.16
CA LYS A 125 -19.42 5.25 23.30
C LYS A 125 -17.90 5.20 23.32
N VAL A 126 -17.30 5.07 24.51
CA VAL A 126 -15.84 5.04 24.67
C VAL A 126 -15.27 3.75 24.10
N VAL A 127 -15.86 2.59 24.44
CA VAL A 127 -15.31 1.30 23.99
C VAL A 127 -15.44 1.11 22.47
N SER A 128 -16.56 1.51 21.86
CA SER A 128 -16.74 1.43 20.40
C SER A 128 -15.77 2.35 19.65
N SER A 129 -15.39 3.49 20.24
CA SER A 129 -14.41 4.38 19.63
C SER A 129 -13.01 3.77 19.48
N ILE A 130 -12.66 2.78 20.30
CA ILE A 130 -11.39 2.04 20.18
C ILE A 130 -11.31 1.35 18.82
N GLY A 131 -12.37 0.63 18.43
CA GLY A 131 -12.43 -0.05 17.13
C GLY A 131 -12.39 0.95 15.96
N ALA A 132 -13.11 2.07 16.08
CA ALA A 132 -13.08 3.12 15.06
C ALA A 132 -11.68 3.71 14.85
N ILE A 133 -10.96 3.99 15.94
CA ILE A 133 -9.58 4.50 15.86
C ILE A 133 -8.64 3.44 15.30
N LEU A 134 -8.82 2.16 15.63
CA LEU A 134 -8.01 1.08 15.06
C LEU A 134 -8.17 1.01 13.53
N VAL A 135 -9.38 1.14 13.01
CA VAL A 135 -9.64 1.24 11.56
C VAL A 135 -8.90 2.43 10.96
N TRP A 136 -8.93 3.59 11.61
CA TRP A 136 -8.19 4.78 11.15
C TRP A 136 -6.67 4.63 11.26
N THR A 137 -6.21 3.77 12.16
CA THR A 137 -4.79 3.49 12.38
C THR A 137 -4.20 2.71 11.21
N LYS A 138 -4.98 1.86 10.52
CA LYS A 138 -4.56 1.17 9.29
C LYS A 138 -4.13 2.14 8.19
N ASN A 139 -4.80 3.28 8.11
CA ASN A 139 -4.56 4.33 7.10
C ASN A 139 -3.72 5.48 7.69
N SER A 140 -2.74 5.19 8.54
CA SER A 140 -1.90 6.23 9.12
C SER A 140 -0.90 6.78 8.09
N ASP A 141 -0.83 8.11 7.99
CA ASP A 141 0.02 8.79 7.00
C ASP A 141 1.51 8.80 7.37
N SER A 142 1.82 8.53 8.64
CA SER A 142 3.19 8.49 9.14
C SER A 142 3.32 7.63 10.40
N LYS A 143 4.55 7.26 10.76
CA LYS A 143 4.83 6.58 12.05
C LYS A 143 4.33 7.39 13.23
N ARG A 144 4.55 8.71 13.22
CA ARG A 144 4.10 9.60 14.29
C ARG A 144 2.58 9.55 14.44
N ASP A 145 1.85 9.58 13.33
CA ASP A 145 0.38 9.49 13.32
C ASP A 145 -0.11 8.12 13.84
N PHE A 146 0.52 7.03 13.39
CA PHE A 146 0.24 5.69 13.89
C PHE A 146 0.41 5.60 15.42
N HIS A 147 1.57 6.01 15.94
CA HIS A 147 1.84 5.99 17.38
C HIS A 147 0.84 6.85 18.16
N TYR A 148 0.54 8.04 17.64
CA TYR A 148 -0.45 8.93 18.26
C TYR A 148 -1.82 8.26 18.35
N LYS A 149 -2.31 7.64 17.26
CA LYS A 149 -3.62 6.95 17.25
C LYS A 149 -3.65 5.78 18.23
N ILE A 150 -2.58 4.98 18.33
CA ILE A 150 -2.46 3.93 19.34
C ILE A 150 -2.48 4.49 20.77
N ASP A 151 -1.80 5.61 21.03
CA ASP A 151 -1.86 6.29 22.32
C ASP A 151 -3.28 6.80 22.65
N VAL A 152 -4.05 7.23 21.64
CA VAL A 152 -5.47 7.58 21.82
C VAL A 152 -6.28 6.31 22.17
N CYS A 153 -6.06 5.17 21.50
CA CYS A 153 -6.69 3.91 21.87
C CYS A 153 -6.40 3.53 23.34
N LYS A 154 -5.15 3.65 23.79
CA LYS A 154 -4.77 3.36 25.19
C LYS A 154 -5.52 4.24 26.17
N LYS A 155 -5.67 5.54 25.88
CA LYS A 155 -6.47 6.47 26.70
C LYS A 155 -7.94 6.04 26.74
N LYS A 156 -8.50 5.55 25.64
CA LYS A 156 -9.88 5.04 25.57
C LYS A 156 -10.08 3.74 26.35
N VAL A 157 -9.08 2.86 26.37
CA VAL A 157 -9.10 1.67 27.24
C VAL A 157 -9.10 2.07 28.72
N GLN A 158 -8.27 3.04 29.12
CA GLN A 158 -8.27 3.57 30.50
C GLN A 158 -9.62 4.21 30.88
N GLU A 159 -10.22 4.95 29.95
CA GLU A 159 -11.55 5.53 30.14
C GLU A 159 -12.64 4.44 30.26
N THR A 160 -12.53 3.36 29.49
CA THR A 160 -13.40 2.17 29.61
C THR A 160 -13.28 1.53 30.99
N GLU A 161 -12.05 1.35 31.51
CA GLU A 161 -11.82 0.85 32.88
C GLU A 161 -12.47 1.72 33.94
N TYR A 162 -12.41 3.05 33.78
CA TYR A 162 -13.05 3.99 34.69
C TYR A 162 -14.57 3.77 34.72
N TRP A 163 -15.23 3.68 33.56
CA TRP A 163 -16.66 3.45 33.49
C TRP A 163 -17.07 2.08 34.05
N LEU A 164 -16.28 1.03 33.81
CA LEU A 164 -16.50 -0.29 34.43
C LEU A 164 -16.43 -0.23 35.97
N LYS A 165 -15.53 0.59 36.53
CA LYS A 165 -15.45 0.83 37.99
C LYS A 165 -16.70 1.55 38.51
N MET A 166 -17.20 2.56 37.78
CA MET A 166 -18.42 3.28 38.17
C MET A 166 -19.66 2.37 38.14
N ILE A 167 -19.76 1.50 37.13
CA ILE A 167 -20.81 0.49 37.04
C ILE A 167 -20.68 -0.51 38.19
N SER A 168 -19.48 -0.99 38.50
CA SER A 168 -19.25 -1.90 39.62
C SER A 168 -19.62 -1.31 40.98
N PHE A 169 -19.48 0.01 41.13
CA PHE A 169 -19.89 0.71 42.34
C PHE A 169 -21.42 0.82 42.42
N THR A 170 -22.07 1.10 41.28
CA THR A 170 -23.53 1.26 41.19
C THR A 170 -24.28 -0.08 41.33
N PHE A 171 -23.69 -1.15 40.80
CA PHE A 171 -24.24 -2.51 40.80
C PHE A 171 -23.23 -3.50 41.40
N PRO A 172 -23.15 -3.62 42.75
CA PRO A 172 -22.21 -4.50 43.42
C PRO A 172 -22.30 -5.97 43.00
N GLU A 173 -23.47 -6.43 42.55
CA GLU A 173 -23.70 -7.76 42.01
C GLU A 173 -22.92 -8.04 40.70
N LEU A 174 -22.61 -7.00 39.92
CA LEU A 174 -21.83 -7.10 38.68
C LEU A 174 -20.31 -7.04 38.92
N LYS A 175 -19.87 -6.86 40.18
CA LYS A 175 -18.46 -6.64 40.54
C LYS A 175 -17.50 -7.71 40.03
N ASN A 176 -17.93 -8.97 40.00
CA ASN A 176 -17.10 -10.06 39.52
C ASN A 176 -16.92 -10.03 37.99
N GLU A 177 -17.96 -9.62 37.25
CA GLU A 177 -17.91 -9.52 35.80
C GLU A 177 -17.12 -8.28 35.36
N THR A 178 -17.35 -7.13 36.02
CA THR A 178 -16.56 -5.91 35.78
C THR A 178 -15.08 -6.11 36.10
N LYS A 179 -14.73 -6.85 37.17
CA LYS A 179 -13.34 -7.17 37.49
C LYS A 179 -12.64 -7.94 36.37
N LYS A 180 -13.32 -8.90 35.74
CA LYS A 180 -12.77 -9.64 34.58
C LYS A 180 -12.54 -8.70 33.39
N LEU A 181 -13.51 -7.86 33.07
CA LEU A 181 -13.37 -6.89 31.96
C LEU A 181 -12.28 -5.84 32.22
N ILE A 182 -12.06 -5.44 33.48
CA ILE A 182 -10.96 -4.55 33.86
C ILE A 182 -9.61 -5.27 33.67
N GLN A 183 -9.52 -6.56 33.99
CA GLN A 183 -8.32 -7.36 33.71
C GLN A 183 -8.06 -7.47 32.21
N GLU A 184 -9.09 -7.75 31.41
CA GLU A 184 -8.98 -7.77 29.94
C GLU A 184 -8.58 -6.39 29.38
N ALA A 185 -9.02 -5.28 30.00
CA ALA A 185 -8.57 -3.94 29.62
C ALA A 185 -7.08 -3.69 29.95
N GLU A 186 -6.56 -4.27 31.03
CA GLU A 186 -5.12 -4.26 31.30
C GLU A 186 -4.32 -5.06 30.27
N GLU A 187 -4.82 -6.22 29.87
CA GLU A 187 -4.26 -7.00 28.77
C GLU A 187 -4.30 -6.22 27.45
N MET A 188 -5.41 -5.52 27.17
CA MET A 188 -5.55 -4.66 26.01
C MET A 188 -4.49 -3.55 25.97
N LYS A 189 -4.19 -2.90 27.09
CA LYS A 189 -3.11 -1.89 27.15
C LYS A 189 -1.75 -2.49 26.80
N ARG A 190 -1.44 -3.69 27.34
CA ARG A 190 -0.17 -4.39 27.05
C ARG A 190 -0.09 -4.81 25.59
N PHE A 191 -1.20 -5.30 25.04
CA PHE A 191 -1.33 -5.63 23.64
C PHE A 191 -1.09 -4.40 22.75
N LEU A 192 -1.71 -3.25 23.07
CA LEU A 192 -1.49 -2.01 22.33
C LEU A 192 -0.03 -1.53 22.41
N ASP A 193 0.64 -1.68 23.56
CA ASP A 193 2.07 -1.39 23.69
C ASP A 193 2.95 -2.32 22.84
N PHE A 194 2.57 -3.60 22.73
CA PHE A 194 3.24 -4.55 21.85
C PHE A 194 2.99 -4.21 20.38
N PHE A 195 1.73 -3.99 19.99
CA PHE A 195 1.31 -3.63 18.63
C PHE A 195 1.99 -2.34 18.13
N GLN A 196 2.15 -1.36 19.02
CA GLN A 196 2.88 -0.12 18.73
C GLN A 196 4.36 -0.36 18.41
N LYS A 197 5.00 -1.37 19.04
CA LYS A 197 6.42 -1.71 18.85
C LYS A 197 6.66 -2.66 17.67
N ASP A 198 5.73 -3.57 17.42
CA ASP A 198 5.85 -4.57 16.36
C ASP A 198 5.77 -3.92 14.98
N LYS A 199 4.82 -2.99 14.80
CA LYS A 199 4.68 -2.20 13.57
C LYS A 199 5.64 -1.02 13.53
N ASN A 200 6.93 -1.32 13.62
CA ASN A 200 7.99 -0.44 13.15
C ASN A 200 7.92 -0.38 11.62
N TYR A 201 7.07 0.50 11.09
CA TYR A 201 7.37 1.17 9.82
C TYR A 201 8.80 1.72 9.87
#